data_AF-A0A7K3X963-F1
#
_entry.id   AF-A0A7K3X963-F1
#
_cell.length_a   1.000
_cell.length_b   1.000
_cell.length_c   1.000
_cell.angle_alpha   90.00
_cell.angle_beta   90.00
_cell.angle_gamma   90.00
#
_symmetry.space_group_name_H-M   'P 1'
#
loop_
_entity.id
_entity.type
_entity.pdbx_description
1 polymer ?
#
loop_
_entity_poly.entity_id
_entity_poly.type
_entity_poly.pdbx_seq_one_letter_code
_entity_poly.pdbx_strand_id
1 'polypeptide(L)'
;MAEKATSVLMLSLGGTIAMTAGSDAGGVVPNLTAEELIAAVPGLAETGIDVHVQTFRQLPGASLSFDDLTALAALIADRTATDGMDGVVVTQGTDTIEETAYLLDLLHTGKAPVVVTGAMRNPTIAGADGPANILAAIRTAASPAARGLGALVVFADEIHAARHVRKTHSTSGGAFRSPNTGPLGHVVEGTVRLLNHPPHRLTVPLETVIRVPRVGLYTVSLGDDGALLAGAEGLDGLVVAGFGVGHVPQRLVEKLTALAARIPVVLASRTGAGPVLASTYAFPGSESDLQRRGLVSAGFLDPYKARILLHTLLAAGAEPEIIAAAFGACGTGDPARWPWPALSQQPEMQHA
;
A
#
# COMPACT_ATOMS: atom_id res chain seq x y z
N MET A 1 37.32 16.32 -1.73
CA MET A 1 36.12 16.33 -2.58
C MET A 1 34.95 16.57 -1.65
N ALA A 2 34.13 17.59 -1.87
CA ALA A 2 32.95 17.82 -1.04
C ALA A 2 32.00 16.62 -1.22
N GLU A 3 31.52 16.06 -0.11
CA GLU A 3 30.52 15.00 -0.13
C GLU A 3 29.23 15.56 -0.75
N LYS A 4 28.66 14.87 -1.74
CA LYS A 4 27.40 15.29 -2.37
C LYS A 4 26.32 15.29 -1.27
N ALA A 5 25.64 16.42 -1.08
CA ALA A 5 24.51 16.47 -0.16
C ALA A 5 23.43 15.47 -0.58
N THR A 6 22.89 14.72 0.38
CA THR A 6 21.79 13.78 0.14
C THR A 6 20.55 14.54 -0.29
N SER A 7 19.96 14.13 -1.41
CA SER A 7 18.81 14.80 -2.02
C SER A 7 17.52 14.02 -1.83
N VAL A 8 16.47 14.67 -1.33
CA VAL A 8 15.15 14.06 -1.11
C VAL A 8 14.08 14.86 -1.84
N LEU A 9 13.24 14.19 -2.63
CA LEU A 9 12.06 14.80 -3.24
C LEU A 9 10.82 14.60 -2.37
N MET A 10 10.18 15.67 -1.94
CA MET A 10 8.90 15.66 -1.25
C MET A 10 7.75 15.95 -2.22
N LEU A 11 6.86 14.98 -2.38
CA LEU A 11 5.66 15.05 -3.21
C LEU A 11 4.43 15.20 -2.33
N SER A 12 3.65 16.27 -2.53
CA SER A 12 2.38 16.46 -1.82
C SER A 12 1.18 16.01 -2.64
N LEU A 13 0.30 15.23 -2.01
CA LEU A 13 -1.02 14.84 -2.48
C LEU A 13 -2.15 15.65 -1.82
N GLY A 14 -1.83 16.51 -0.85
CA GLY A 14 -2.79 17.19 0.02
C GLY A 14 -3.08 16.43 1.32
N GLY A 15 -4.29 16.60 1.86
CA GLY A 15 -4.75 16.00 3.12
C GLY A 15 -4.45 16.81 4.39
N THR A 16 -4.72 16.24 5.57
CA THR A 16 -4.73 16.92 6.88
C THR A 16 -3.47 17.72 7.19
N ILE A 17 -2.32 17.24 6.71
CA ILE A 17 -1.03 17.90 6.92
C ILE A 17 -0.93 19.24 6.17
N ALA A 18 -1.64 19.37 5.05
CA ALA A 18 -1.70 20.58 4.21
C ALA A 18 -2.96 21.43 4.47
N MET A 19 -3.74 21.15 5.53
CA MET A 19 -4.97 21.88 5.82
C MET A 19 -4.73 23.10 6.70
N THR A 20 -5.36 24.23 6.36
CA THR A 20 -5.44 25.43 7.23
C THR A 20 -6.88 25.63 7.69
N ALA A 21 -7.10 26.44 8.75
CA ALA A 21 -8.45 26.89 9.09
C ALA A 21 -9.07 27.61 7.88
N GLY A 22 -10.27 27.18 7.46
CA GLY A 22 -11.04 27.88 6.42
C GLY A 22 -11.63 29.16 6.99
N SER A 23 -11.68 30.22 6.19
CA SER A 23 -12.07 31.55 6.66
C SER A 23 -13.54 31.67 7.07
N ASP A 24 -14.46 30.82 6.60
CA ASP A 24 -15.91 31.11 6.76
C ASP A 24 -16.85 29.90 7.02
N ALA A 25 -16.36 28.66 7.15
CA ALA A 25 -17.23 27.47 7.22
C ALA A 25 -16.97 26.48 8.39
N GLY A 26 -16.19 26.86 9.41
CA GLY A 26 -15.98 26.03 10.62
C GLY A 26 -15.21 24.72 10.41
N GLY A 27 -14.62 24.52 9.22
CA GLY A 27 -13.76 23.37 8.88
C GLY A 27 -12.39 23.80 8.37
N VAL A 28 -11.45 22.85 8.30
CA VAL A 28 -10.11 23.06 7.73
C VAL A 28 -10.08 22.65 6.26
N VAL A 29 -9.45 23.45 5.40
CA VAL A 29 -9.42 23.25 3.93
C VAL A 29 -7.96 23.08 3.49
N PRO A 30 -7.64 22.17 2.53
CA PRO A 30 -6.28 22.03 2.02
C PRO A 30 -5.83 23.33 1.36
N ASN A 31 -4.79 23.97 1.89
CA ASN A 31 -4.33 25.30 1.43
C ASN A 31 -2.82 25.49 1.47
N LEU A 32 -2.06 24.65 2.21
CA LEU A 32 -0.60 24.80 2.25
C LEU A 32 0.03 24.18 1.01
N THR A 33 0.90 24.97 0.38
CA THR A 33 1.88 24.49 -0.60
C THR A 33 2.91 23.60 0.09
N ALA A 34 3.62 22.80 -0.70
CA ALA A 34 4.57 21.86 -0.15
C ALA A 34 5.85 22.57 0.37
N GLU A 35 6.18 23.74 -0.18
CA GLU A 35 7.21 24.67 0.31
C GLU A 35 6.87 25.23 1.70
N GLU A 36 5.61 25.64 1.91
CA GLU A 36 5.14 26.12 3.21
C GLU A 36 5.16 25.01 4.28
N LEU A 37 4.87 23.76 3.89
CA LEU A 37 4.96 22.61 4.78
C LEU A 37 6.39 22.42 5.29
N ILE A 38 7.38 22.50 4.39
CA ILE A 38 8.80 22.33 4.73
C ILE A 38 9.31 23.48 5.59
N ALA A 39 8.95 24.72 5.26
CA ALA A 39 9.34 25.90 6.04
C ALA A 39 8.84 25.84 7.50
N ALA A 40 7.75 25.10 7.74
CA ALA A 40 7.17 24.90 9.06
C ALA A 40 7.78 23.72 9.86
N VAL A 41 8.76 22.97 9.32
CA VAL A 41 9.38 21.81 10.01
C VAL A 41 10.61 22.23 10.80
N PRO A 42 10.55 22.29 12.15
CA PRO A 42 11.72 22.58 12.97
C PRO A 42 12.74 21.44 12.89
N GLY A 43 14.03 21.76 12.87
CA GLY A 43 15.09 20.74 12.86
C GLY A 43 15.48 20.23 11.47
N LEU A 44 14.80 20.67 10.40
CA LEU A 44 15.07 20.21 9.04
C LEU A 44 16.33 20.83 8.45
N ALA A 45 16.53 22.14 8.61
CA ALA A 45 17.71 22.84 8.08
C ALA A 45 19.01 22.29 8.69
N GLU A 46 18.97 21.86 9.94
CA GLU A 46 20.08 21.27 10.68
C GLU A 46 20.45 19.86 10.20
N THR A 47 19.61 19.21 9.39
CA THR A 47 19.91 17.87 8.84
C THR A 47 20.95 17.89 7.71
N GLY A 48 21.11 19.03 7.02
CA GLY A 48 21.93 19.12 5.81
C GLY A 48 21.39 18.33 4.61
N ILE A 49 20.16 17.83 4.67
CA ILE A 49 19.48 17.15 3.56
C ILE A 49 18.94 18.21 2.60
N ASP A 50 19.25 18.07 1.31
CA ASP A 50 18.73 18.93 0.25
C ASP A 50 17.32 18.46 -0.13
N VAL A 51 16.29 19.22 0.26
CA VAL A 51 14.89 18.83 0.05
C VAL A 51 14.30 19.60 -1.11
N HIS A 52 14.00 18.88 -2.18
CA HIS A 52 13.24 19.34 -3.33
C HIS A 52 11.78 19.10 -3.07
N VAL A 53 10.91 20.00 -3.48
CA VAL A 53 9.49 19.86 -3.17
C VAL A 53 8.63 20.21 -4.36
N GLN A 54 7.59 19.40 -4.54
CA GLN A 54 6.68 19.50 -5.68
C GLN A 54 5.28 19.08 -5.23
N THR A 55 4.28 19.91 -5.55
CA THR A 55 2.88 19.53 -5.39
C THR A 55 2.48 18.66 -6.59
N PHE A 56 2.02 17.43 -6.34
CA PHE A 56 1.56 16.51 -7.39
C PHE A 56 0.04 16.59 -7.58
N ARG A 57 -0.71 16.52 -6.47
CA ARG A 57 -2.17 16.66 -6.42
C ARG A 57 -2.58 17.38 -5.13
N GLN A 58 -3.82 17.86 -5.07
CA GLN A 58 -4.44 18.40 -3.85
C GLN A 58 -5.81 17.77 -3.64
N LEU A 59 -5.81 16.49 -3.25
CA LEU A 59 -7.02 15.69 -3.05
C LEU A 59 -7.10 15.20 -1.59
N PRO A 60 -8.31 15.06 -1.02
CA PRO A 60 -8.50 14.24 0.17
C PRO A 60 -8.00 12.82 -0.08
N GLY A 61 -7.37 12.17 0.92
CA GLY A 61 -6.87 10.80 0.77
C GLY A 61 -7.94 9.80 0.33
N ALA A 62 -9.18 10.00 0.77
CA ALA A 62 -10.36 9.22 0.39
C ALA A 62 -10.82 9.42 -1.07
N SER A 63 -10.25 10.39 -1.79
CA SER A 63 -10.60 10.71 -3.18
C SER A 63 -9.53 10.32 -4.18
N LEU A 64 -8.43 9.69 -3.72
CA LEU A 64 -7.37 9.21 -4.60
C LEU A 64 -7.81 7.98 -5.39
N SER A 65 -7.46 7.96 -6.67
CA SER A 65 -7.72 6.83 -7.57
C SER A 65 -6.47 5.99 -7.83
N PHE A 66 -6.64 4.79 -8.40
CA PHE A 66 -5.51 3.99 -8.90
C PHE A 66 -4.73 4.73 -10.00
N ASP A 67 -5.40 5.54 -10.82
CA ASP A 67 -4.75 6.33 -11.88
C ASP A 67 -3.84 7.41 -11.28
N ASP A 68 -4.31 8.12 -10.24
CA ASP A 68 -3.48 9.11 -9.53
C ASP A 68 -2.22 8.47 -8.94
N LEU A 69 -2.35 7.30 -8.34
CA LEU A 69 -1.24 6.61 -7.69
C LEU A 69 -0.29 5.95 -8.70
N THR A 70 -0.79 5.48 -9.84
CA THR A 70 0.04 4.97 -10.93
C THR A 70 0.84 6.10 -11.58
N ALA A 71 0.22 7.27 -11.79
CA ALA A 71 0.91 8.47 -12.25
C ALA A 71 1.95 8.97 -11.22
N LEU A 72 1.66 8.85 -9.92
CA LEU A 72 2.62 9.16 -8.86
C LEU A 72 3.83 8.20 -8.91
N ALA A 73 3.59 6.89 -9.07
CA ALA A 73 4.66 5.91 -9.21
C ALA A 73 5.55 6.20 -10.43
N ALA A 74 4.94 6.60 -11.56
CA ALA A 74 5.66 7.02 -12.76
C ALA A 74 6.56 8.24 -12.51
N LEU A 75 6.03 9.27 -11.85
CA LEU A 75 6.81 10.45 -11.48
C LEU A 75 7.97 10.09 -10.55
N ILE A 76 7.75 9.21 -9.56
CA ILE A 76 8.80 8.76 -8.65
C ILE A 76 9.89 8.02 -9.41
N ALA A 77 9.52 7.11 -10.32
CA ALA A 77 10.47 6.38 -11.15
C ALA A 77 11.31 7.33 -12.03
N ASP A 78 10.65 8.30 -12.68
CA ASP A 78 11.32 9.30 -13.50
C ASP A 78 12.30 10.14 -12.67
N ARG A 79 11.87 10.74 -11.55
CA ARG A 79 12.68 11.62 -10.71
C ARG A 79 13.87 10.92 -10.06
N THR A 80 13.70 9.67 -9.65
CA THR A 80 14.80 8.89 -9.09
C THR A 80 15.80 8.46 -10.16
N ALA A 81 15.38 8.29 -11.42
CA ALA A 81 16.25 7.92 -12.53
C ALA A 81 16.96 9.12 -13.18
N THR A 82 16.26 10.22 -13.43
CA THR A 82 16.76 11.38 -14.19
C THR A 82 17.47 12.40 -13.30
N ASP A 83 16.86 12.78 -12.18
CA ASP A 83 17.40 13.77 -11.26
C ASP A 83 18.33 13.14 -10.22
N GLY A 84 18.33 11.80 -10.10
CA GLY A 84 19.19 11.06 -9.20
C GLY A 84 18.88 11.31 -7.73
N MET A 85 17.60 11.51 -7.40
CA MET A 85 17.11 11.68 -6.02
C MET A 85 17.46 10.46 -5.17
N ASP A 86 18.01 10.68 -3.98
CA ASP A 86 18.45 9.60 -3.08
C ASP A 86 17.26 8.93 -2.35
N GLY A 87 16.16 9.66 -2.20
CA GLY A 87 14.90 9.16 -1.66
C GLY A 87 13.71 10.08 -1.99
N VAL A 88 12.50 9.57 -1.75
CA VAL A 88 11.25 10.31 -1.95
C VAL A 88 10.41 10.27 -0.68
N VAL A 89 9.79 11.40 -0.34
CA VAL A 89 8.73 11.49 0.67
C VAL A 89 7.42 11.82 -0.02
N VAL A 90 6.35 11.11 0.30
CA VAL A 90 4.98 11.42 -0.16
C VAL A 90 4.15 11.83 1.05
N THR A 91 3.60 13.05 1.03
CA THR A 91 2.66 13.50 2.07
C THR A 91 1.22 13.41 1.60
N GLN A 92 0.37 12.78 2.40
CA GLN A 92 -1.03 12.52 2.09
C GLN A 92 -1.94 12.63 3.32
N GLY A 93 -3.26 12.73 3.10
CA GLY A 93 -4.27 12.41 4.10
C GLY A 93 -4.20 10.94 4.52
N THR A 94 -4.43 10.67 5.81
CA THR A 94 -4.07 9.39 6.44
C THR A 94 -4.98 8.22 6.09
N ASP A 95 -6.19 8.47 5.57
CA ASP A 95 -7.22 7.44 5.39
C ASP A 95 -6.80 6.25 4.52
N THR A 96 -5.99 6.50 3.49
CA THR A 96 -5.60 5.51 2.49
C THR A 96 -4.08 5.32 2.40
N ILE A 97 -3.30 5.83 3.37
CA ILE A 97 -1.82 5.71 3.35
C ILE A 97 -1.38 4.25 3.22
N GLU A 98 -2.07 3.33 3.89
CA GLU A 98 -1.74 1.90 3.85
C GLU A 98 -1.87 1.32 2.43
N GLU A 99 -2.90 1.72 1.69
CA GLU A 99 -3.15 1.29 0.31
C GLU A 99 -2.20 1.99 -0.66
N THR A 100 -2.04 3.31 -0.54
CA THR A 100 -1.09 4.10 -1.34
C THR A 100 0.32 3.56 -1.23
N ALA A 101 0.82 3.39 0.00
CA ALA A 101 2.18 2.90 0.22
C ALA A 101 2.38 1.51 -0.39
N TYR A 102 1.37 0.62 -0.30
CA TYR A 102 1.53 -0.72 -0.83
C TYR A 102 1.49 -0.76 -2.36
N LEU A 103 0.65 0.05 -3.00
CA LEU A 103 0.67 0.19 -4.45
C LEU A 103 2.02 0.76 -4.94
N LEU A 104 2.54 1.78 -4.26
CA LEU A 104 3.86 2.32 -4.56
C LEU A 104 4.97 1.28 -4.34
N ASP A 105 4.90 0.44 -3.30
CA ASP A 105 5.87 -0.64 -3.07
C ASP A 105 5.87 -1.66 -4.22
N LEU A 106 4.67 -2.04 -4.70
CA LEU A 106 4.52 -2.96 -5.81
C LEU A 106 5.09 -2.39 -7.12
N LEU A 107 4.91 -1.08 -7.37
CA LEU A 107 5.33 -0.46 -8.63
C LEU A 107 6.78 0.07 -8.60
N HIS A 108 7.42 0.12 -7.43
CA HIS A 108 8.77 0.65 -7.27
C HIS A 108 9.85 -0.44 -7.37
N THR A 109 10.44 -0.60 -8.55
CA THR A 109 11.56 -1.53 -8.79
C THR A 109 12.94 -0.96 -8.38
N GLY A 110 13.00 0.33 -8.07
CA GLY A 110 14.20 1.04 -7.67
C GLY A 110 14.71 0.70 -6.26
N LYS A 111 15.86 1.30 -5.92
CA LYS A 111 16.50 1.20 -4.59
C LYS A 111 16.31 2.43 -3.71
N ALA A 112 15.87 3.56 -4.27
CA ALA A 112 15.63 4.78 -3.51
C ALA A 112 14.45 4.54 -2.54
N PRO A 113 14.53 4.89 -1.26
CA PRO A 113 13.40 4.71 -0.35
C PRO A 113 12.24 5.62 -0.77
N VAL A 114 11.01 5.09 -0.72
CA VAL A 114 9.79 5.88 -0.94
C VAL A 114 9.00 5.91 0.38
N VAL A 115 8.99 7.03 1.08
CA VAL A 115 8.39 7.15 2.41
C VAL A 115 7.06 7.89 2.34
N VAL A 116 5.95 7.21 2.61
CA VAL A 116 4.63 7.83 2.71
C VAL A 116 4.37 8.25 4.16
N THR A 117 3.91 9.48 4.36
CA THR A 117 3.57 10.01 5.69
C THR A 117 2.39 10.98 5.63
N GLY A 118 1.96 11.46 6.79
CA GLY A 118 0.85 12.39 6.96
C GLY A 118 0.75 12.89 8.39
N ALA A 119 -0.42 13.40 8.76
CA ALA A 119 -0.70 13.89 10.12
C ALA A 119 -2.11 13.45 10.56
N MET A 120 -2.23 12.99 11.81
CA MET A 120 -3.52 12.68 12.43
C MET A 120 -4.16 13.92 13.04
N ARG A 121 -3.36 14.94 13.38
CA ARG A 121 -3.80 16.22 13.94
C ARG A 121 -3.49 17.34 12.97
N ASN A 122 -4.46 18.24 12.80
CA ASN A 122 -4.30 19.41 11.95
C ASN A 122 -3.25 20.38 12.57
N PRO A 123 -2.60 21.22 11.76
CA PRO A 123 -1.50 22.07 12.23
C PRO A 123 -1.93 23.19 13.20
N THR A 124 -3.22 23.47 13.36
CA THR A 124 -3.71 24.59 14.19
C THR A 124 -3.90 24.22 15.67
N ILE A 125 -3.73 22.95 16.04
CA ILE A 125 -3.95 22.48 17.43
C ILE A 125 -2.64 22.08 18.12
N ALA A 126 -2.66 22.14 19.46
CA ALA A 126 -1.56 21.65 20.27
C ALA A 126 -1.30 20.15 20.01
N GLY A 127 -0.02 19.80 19.90
CA GLY A 127 0.40 18.42 19.64
C GLY A 127 0.16 17.96 18.20
N ALA A 128 0.06 18.88 17.24
CA ALA A 128 0.13 18.58 15.81
C ALA A 128 1.36 17.70 15.50
N ASP A 129 1.14 16.59 14.80
CA ASP A 129 2.13 15.55 14.55
C ASP A 129 2.79 15.67 13.16
N GLY A 130 2.24 16.50 12.27
CA GLY A 130 2.74 16.70 10.90
C GLY A 130 4.22 17.05 10.81
N PRO A 131 4.72 18.09 11.50
CA PRO A 131 6.14 18.45 11.43
C PRO A 131 7.09 17.33 11.85
N ALA A 132 6.77 16.62 12.94
CA ALA A 132 7.57 15.50 13.42
C ALA A 132 7.57 14.33 12.42
N ASN A 133 6.40 13.97 11.89
CA ASN A 133 6.25 12.92 10.90
C ASN A 133 6.99 13.23 9.59
N ILE A 134 6.92 14.48 9.09
CA ILE A 134 7.67 14.92 7.91
C ILE A 134 9.17 14.81 8.15
N LEU A 135 9.68 15.34 9.28
CA LEU A 135 11.11 15.28 9.58
C LEU A 135 11.62 13.84 9.67
N ALA A 136 10.88 12.96 10.34
CA ALA A 136 11.19 11.53 10.45
C ALA A 136 11.16 10.85 9.07
N ALA A 137 10.20 11.19 8.22
CA ALA A 137 10.09 10.67 6.86
C ALA A 137 11.26 11.11 5.97
N ILE A 138 11.64 12.39 6.01
CA ILE A 138 12.79 12.92 5.25
C ILE A 138 14.09 12.23 5.69
N ARG A 139 14.32 12.10 7.01
CA ARG A 139 15.48 11.38 7.55
C ARG A 139 15.50 9.91 7.11
N THR A 140 14.33 9.27 7.07
CA THR A 140 14.20 7.89 6.59
C THR A 140 14.48 7.78 5.09
N ALA A 141 13.95 8.70 4.27
CA ALA A 141 14.19 8.73 2.83
C ALA A 141 15.66 9.00 2.48
N ALA A 142 16.34 9.83 3.27
CA ALA A 142 17.77 10.12 3.11
C ALA A 142 18.70 9.02 3.66
N SER A 143 18.18 8.03 4.41
CA SER A 143 19.01 7.06 5.11
C SER A 143 19.51 5.96 4.18
N PRO A 144 20.83 5.70 4.11
CA PRO A 144 21.37 4.55 3.39
C PRO A 144 20.81 3.22 3.88
N ALA A 145 20.45 3.12 5.17
CA ALA A 145 19.88 1.90 5.75
C ALA A 145 18.50 1.56 5.18
N ALA A 146 17.75 2.57 4.69
CA ALA A 146 16.43 2.36 4.10
C ALA A 146 16.48 1.95 2.62
N ARG A 147 17.66 2.02 1.96
CA ARG A 147 17.79 1.70 0.54
C ARG A 147 17.43 0.25 0.25
N GLY A 148 16.65 0.05 -0.81
CA GLY A 148 16.19 -1.28 -1.23
C GLY A 148 15.02 -1.86 -0.42
N LEU A 149 14.53 -1.15 0.60
CA LEU A 149 13.34 -1.58 1.35
C LEU A 149 12.01 -1.27 0.64
N GLY A 150 12.06 -0.52 -0.47
CA GLY A 150 10.88 -0.16 -1.24
C GLY A 150 10.11 1.00 -0.63
N ALA A 151 8.78 0.89 -0.66
CA ALA A 151 7.95 1.89 -0.02
C ALA A 151 7.74 1.59 1.47
N LEU A 152 7.78 2.64 2.26
CA LEU A 152 7.70 2.63 3.71
C LEU A 152 6.60 3.59 4.17
N VAL A 153 6.06 3.35 5.36
CA VAL A 153 5.24 4.33 6.07
C VAL A 153 5.98 4.76 7.32
N VAL A 154 6.12 6.06 7.52
CA VAL A 154 6.73 6.61 8.75
C VAL A 154 5.71 7.44 9.50
N PHE A 155 5.48 7.08 10.76
CA PHE A 155 4.50 7.74 11.63
C PHE A 155 4.92 7.58 13.09
N ALA A 156 4.86 8.66 13.87
CA ALA A 156 5.23 8.65 15.29
C ALA A 156 6.59 7.96 15.56
N ASP A 157 7.58 8.29 14.74
CA ASP A 157 8.94 7.72 14.74
C ASP A 157 9.02 6.20 14.50
N GLU A 158 7.93 5.51 14.15
CA GLU A 158 7.93 4.11 13.70
C GLU A 158 8.07 4.04 12.17
N ILE A 159 8.96 3.16 11.68
CA ILE A 159 9.19 2.89 10.27
C ILE A 159 8.57 1.55 9.92
N HIS A 160 7.58 1.51 9.04
CA HIS A 160 6.86 0.29 8.67
C HIS A 160 7.07 -0.10 7.21
N ALA A 161 7.11 -1.40 6.93
CA ALA A 161 6.98 -1.92 5.57
C ALA A 161 5.58 -1.66 5.05
N ALA A 162 5.47 -1.10 3.83
CA ALA A 162 4.20 -0.83 3.18
C ALA A 162 3.28 -2.06 3.13
N ARG A 163 3.83 -3.27 2.90
CA ARG A 163 3.05 -4.51 2.89
C ARG A 163 2.32 -4.81 4.20
N HIS A 164 2.92 -4.47 5.34
CA HIS A 164 2.44 -4.92 6.66
C HIS A 164 1.72 -3.84 7.46
N VAL A 165 1.93 -2.57 7.13
CA VAL A 165 1.34 -1.45 7.86
C VAL A 165 -0.15 -1.29 7.57
N ARG A 166 -0.90 -0.98 8.63
CA ARG A 166 -2.32 -0.65 8.60
C ARG A 166 -2.65 0.52 9.52
N LYS A 167 -3.65 1.33 9.18
CA LYS A 167 -4.29 2.33 10.04
C LYS A 167 -5.27 1.62 10.96
N THR A 168 -4.84 1.36 12.18
CA THR A 168 -5.61 0.63 13.20
C THR A 168 -6.42 1.54 14.13
N HIS A 169 -6.29 2.87 13.98
CA HIS A 169 -7.01 3.83 14.82
C HIS A 169 -7.45 5.06 14.01
N SER A 170 -8.63 5.59 14.30
CA SER A 170 -9.19 6.75 13.59
C SER A 170 -8.62 8.10 14.02
N THR A 171 -8.16 8.23 15.27
CA THR A 171 -7.72 9.52 15.85
C THR A 171 -6.36 9.53 16.59
N SER A 172 -5.71 8.37 16.80
CA SER A 172 -4.49 8.28 17.62
C SER A 172 -3.27 8.74 16.82
N GLY A 173 -2.30 9.40 17.44
CA GLY A 173 -1.01 9.68 16.79
C GLY A 173 -0.24 8.40 16.45
N GLY A 174 -0.46 7.32 17.21
CA GLY A 174 0.04 5.97 16.91
C GLY A 174 -0.97 5.15 16.11
N ALA A 175 -1.59 5.73 15.08
CA ALA A 175 -2.65 5.06 14.31
C ALA A 175 -2.13 3.97 13.38
N PHE A 176 -0.87 4.03 12.95
CA PHE A 176 -0.31 3.05 12.02
C PHE A 176 0.43 1.96 12.78
N ARG A 177 0.11 0.70 12.46
CA ARG A 177 0.66 -0.50 13.10
C ARG A 177 0.92 -1.56 12.06
N SER A 178 1.85 -2.47 12.33
CA SER A 178 2.09 -3.66 11.51
C SER A 178 1.75 -4.91 12.33
N PRO A 179 0.49 -5.38 12.36
CA PRO A 179 0.02 -6.37 13.33
C PRO A 179 0.75 -7.71 13.30
N ASN A 180 1.27 -8.11 12.13
CA ASN A 180 1.94 -9.40 11.96
C ASN A 180 3.43 -9.37 12.32
N THR A 181 4.10 -8.23 12.17
CA THR A 181 5.57 -8.16 12.18
C THR A 181 6.14 -7.10 13.12
N GLY A 182 5.33 -6.14 13.57
CA GLY A 182 5.82 -4.88 14.13
C GLY A 182 6.48 -3.97 13.07
N PRO A 183 6.93 -2.76 13.47
CA PRO A 183 7.69 -1.88 12.60
C PRO A 183 9.03 -2.52 12.18
N LEU A 184 9.59 -2.05 11.07
CA LEU A 184 10.95 -2.40 10.66
C LEU A 184 12.01 -1.77 11.55
N GLY A 185 11.69 -0.62 12.15
CA GLY A 185 12.61 0.15 12.96
C GLY A 185 12.01 1.47 13.42
N HIS A 186 12.88 2.35 13.90
CA HIS A 186 12.50 3.62 14.49
C HIS A 186 13.42 4.76 14.07
N VAL A 187 12.94 6.00 14.15
CA VAL A 187 13.78 7.19 14.16
C VAL A 187 14.07 7.56 15.61
N VAL A 188 15.28 7.26 16.09
CA VAL A 188 15.68 7.46 17.49
C VAL A 188 16.71 8.58 17.54
N GLU A 189 16.40 9.65 18.27
CA GLU A 189 17.26 10.84 18.38
C GLU A 189 17.69 11.37 17.00
N GLY A 190 16.75 11.35 16.04
CA GLY A 190 16.98 11.76 14.66
C GLY A 190 17.77 10.77 13.80
N THR A 191 18.13 9.61 14.32
CA THR A 191 18.84 8.56 13.60
C THR A 191 17.91 7.41 13.22
N VAL A 192 17.93 7.00 11.96
CA VAL A 192 17.19 5.82 11.47
C VAL A 192 17.86 4.54 11.98
N ARG A 193 17.10 3.74 12.74
CA ARG A 193 17.54 2.48 13.35
C ARG A 193 16.60 1.35 12.91
N LEU A 194 17.05 0.53 11.98
CA LEU A 194 16.32 -0.68 11.55
C LEU A 194 16.63 -1.85 12.48
N LEU A 195 15.60 -2.58 12.85
CA LEU A 195 15.64 -3.75 13.74
C LEU A 195 15.29 -5.04 12.99
N ASN A 196 14.59 -4.94 11.86
CA ASN A 196 14.32 -6.06 10.96
C ASN A 196 14.19 -5.57 9.50
N HIS A 197 14.07 -6.52 8.56
CA HIS A 197 13.87 -6.26 7.14
C HIS A 197 12.78 -7.18 6.58
N PRO A 198 11.98 -6.73 5.60
CA PRO A 198 11.09 -7.63 4.87
C PRO A 198 11.91 -8.75 4.22
N PRO A 199 11.50 -10.02 4.33
CA PRO A 199 12.27 -11.14 3.79
C PRO A 199 12.36 -11.11 2.26
N HIS A 200 11.40 -10.47 1.60
CA HIS A 200 11.37 -10.27 0.15
C HIS A 200 10.47 -9.09 -0.20
N ARG A 201 10.58 -8.62 -1.45
CA ARG A 201 9.67 -7.64 -2.05
C ARG A 201 9.00 -8.25 -3.26
N LEU A 202 7.73 -7.90 -3.45
CA LEU A 202 6.97 -8.22 -4.65
C LEU A 202 6.90 -6.91 -5.42
N THR A 203 7.38 -6.94 -6.66
CA THR A 203 7.28 -5.81 -7.57
C THR A 203 6.65 -6.26 -8.88
N VAL A 204 5.93 -5.34 -9.53
CA VAL A 204 5.30 -5.45 -10.84
C VAL A 204 5.83 -4.28 -11.66
N PRO A 205 6.44 -4.49 -12.84
CA PRO A 205 6.98 -3.41 -13.65
C PRO A 205 5.88 -2.44 -14.04
N LEU A 206 6.08 -1.15 -13.76
CA LEU A 206 5.08 -0.10 -13.94
C LEU A 206 4.53 -0.05 -15.37
N GLU A 207 5.38 -0.26 -16.38
CA GLU A 207 5.04 -0.26 -17.79
C GLU A 207 4.06 -1.36 -18.21
N THR A 208 3.88 -2.40 -17.38
CA THR A 208 2.90 -3.46 -17.63
C THR A 208 1.49 -3.06 -17.21
N VAL A 209 1.34 -2.09 -16.32
CA VAL A 209 0.06 -1.64 -15.77
C VAL A 209 -0.64 -0.73 -16.79
N ILE A 210 -1.46 -1.32 -17.65
CA ILE A 210 -2.03 -0.65 -18.84
C ILE A 210 -3.54 -0.43 -18.79
N ARG A 211 -4.23 -0.89 -17.74
CA ARG A 211 -5.69 -0.76 -17.59
C ARG A 211 -6.11 -0.64 -16.13
N VAL A 212 -7.37 -0.26 -15.89
CA VAL A 212 -7.97 -0.15 -14.55
C VAL A 212 -9.02 -1.26 -14.34
N PRO A 213 -8.66 -2.41 -13.74
CA PRO A 213 -9.62 -3.50 -13.48
C PRO A 213 -10.58 -3.16 -12.35
N ARG A 214 -11.80 -3.68 -12.44
CA ARG A 214 -12.83 -3.57 -11.40
C ARG A 214 -12.66 -4.69 -10.38
N VAL A 215 -11.91 -4.42 -9.31
CA VAL A 215 -11.71 -5.37 -8.20
C VAL A 215 -12.60 -5.01 -7.01
N GLY A 216 -13.54 -5.90 -6.70
CA GLY A 216 -14.42 -5.77 -5.55
C GLY A 216 -13.77 -6.21 -4.23
N LEU A 217 -14.25 -5.65 -3.12
CA LEU A 217 -13.99 -6.15 -1.77
C LEU A 217 -15.32 -6.44 -1.09
N TYR A 218 -15.55 -7.70 -0.78
CA TYR A 218 -16.75 -8.17 -0.10
C TYR A 218 -16.39 -8.62 1.32
N THR A 219 -16.87 -7.88 2.31
CA THR A 219 -16.65 -8.20 3.72
C THR A 219 -17.82 -8.99 4.26
N VAL A 220 -17.55 -10.25 4.63
CA VAL A 220 -18.57 -11.14 5.19
C VAL A 220 -18.96 -10.65 6.58
N SER A 221 -20.27 -10.59 6.85
CA SER A 221 -20.83 -10.19 8.16
C SER A 221 -21.73 -11.26 8.79
N LEU A 222 -22.06 -11.09 10.07
CA LEU A 222 -22.98 -12.02 10.75
C LEU A 222 -24.36 -11.97 10.06
N GLY A 223 -24.90 -13.13 9.72
CA GLY A 223 -26.19 -13.22 9.03
C GLY A 223 -26.14 -12.89 7.53
N ASP A 224 -24.95 -12.79 6.94
CA ASP A 224 -24.79 -12.49 5.52
C ASP A 224 -25.48 -13.54 4.63
N ASP A 225 -26.40 -13.06 3.80
CA ASP A 225 -27.24 -13.84 2.89
C ASP A 225 -26.72 -13.84 1.44
N GLY A 226 -25.65 -13.10 1.15
CA GLY A 226 -25.06 -13.02 -0.18
C GLY A 226 -25.73 -12.04 -1.14
N ALA A 227 -26.70 -11.24 -0.68
CA ALA A 227 -27.37 -10.24 -1.51
C ALA A 227 -26.38 -9.20 -2.07
N LEU A 228 -25.39 -8.80 -1.27
CA LEU A 228 -24.35 -7.84 -1.68
C LEU A 228 -23.37 -8.38 -2.74
N LEU A 229 -23.39 -9.70 -3.01
CA LEU A 229 -22.64 -10.30 -4.12
C LEU A 229 -23.41 -10.22 -5.46
N ALA A 230 -24.59 -9.61 -5.51
CA ALA A 230 -25.32 -9.43 -6.77
C ALA A 230 -24.50 -8.56 -7.75
N GLY A 231 -24.29 -9.04 -8.98
CA GLY A 231 -23.50 -8.33 -9.99
C GLY A 231 -22.00 -8.51 -9.87
N ALA A 232 -21.52 -9.35 -8.94
CA ALA A 232 -20.10 -9.70 -8.82
C ALA A 232 -19.56 -10.38 -10.08
N GLU A 233 -20.43 -10.95 -10.91
CA GLU A 233 -20.12 -11.54 -12.21
C GLU A 233 -19.58 -10.52 -13.24
N GLY A 234 -19.76 -9.21 -13.00
CA GLY A 234 -19.26 -8.12 -13.83
C GLY A 234 -17.97 -7.48 -13.32
N LEU A 235 -17.33 -8.06 -12.30
CA LEU A 235 -16.02 -7.65 -11.80
C LEU A 235 -14.90 -8.37 -12.58
N ASP A 236 -13.69 -7.79 -12.58
CA ASP A 236 -12.48 -8.47 -13.08
C ASP A 236 -11.85 -9.37 -12.01
N GLY A 237 -12.16 -9.12 -10.73
CA GLY A 237 -11.66 -9.89 -9.59
C GLY A 237 -12.41 -9.54 -8.31
N LEU A 238 -12.34 -10.42 -7.31
CA LEU A 238 -13.01 -10.23 -6.03
C LEU A 238 -12.11 -10.63 -4.87
N VAL A 239 -12.03 -9.78 -3.85
CA VAL A 239 -11.48 -10.14 -2.54
C VAL A 239 -12.64 -10.39 -1.58
N VAL A 240 -12.63 -11.54 -0.90
CA VAL A 240 -13.58 -11.91 0.15
C VAL A 240 -12.87 -11.79 1.50
N ALA A 241 -13.29 -10.84 2.34
CA ALA A 241 -12.84 -10.75 3.72
C ALA A 241 -13.71 -11.66 4.61
N GLY A 242 -13.27 -12.91 4.75
CA GLY A 242 -13.94 -13.95 5.53
C GLY A 242 -13.73 -13.82 7.05
N PHE A 243 -14.46 -14.62 7.81
CA PHE A 243 -14.32 -14.71 9.26
C PHE A 243 -13.03 -15.44 9.68
N GLY A 244 -12.47 -15.07 10.82
CA GLY A 244 -11.42 -15.84 11.50
C GLY A 244 -10.28 -16.21 10.56
N VAL A 245 -10.06 -17.49 10.34
CA VAL A 245 -8.97 -18.01 9.51
C VAL A 245 -9.31 -18.18 8.03
N GLY A 246 -10.41 -17.58 7.56
CA GLY A 246 -10.86 -17.66 6.16
C GLY A 246 -12.18 -18.44 5.99
N HIS A 247 -13.18 -18.18 6.83
CA HIS A 247 -14.48 -18.85 6.74
C HIS A 247 -15.57 -17.96 6.13
N VAL A 248 -16.55 -18.58 5.48
CA VAL A 248 -17.79 -17.95 5.01
C VAL A 248 -19.01 -18.79 5.41
N PRO A 249 -20.21 -18.21 5.52
CA PRO A 249 -21.44 -18.98 5.67
C PRO A 249 -21.61 -19.98 4.52
N GLN A 250 -22.02 -21.21 4.85
CA GLN A 250 -22.23 -22.30 3.87
C GLN A 250 -23.08 -21.88 2.65
N ARG A 251 -24.09 -21.02 2.87
CA ARG A 251 -24.96 -20.53 1.79
C ARG A 251 -24.24 -19.72 0.71
N LEU A 252 -23.05 -19.17 1.01
CA LEU A 252 -22.25 -18.42 0.04
C LEU A 252 -21.34 -19.30 -0.81
N VAL A 253 -21.11 -20.56 -0.41
CA VAL A 253 -20.11 -21.45 -1.01
C VAL A 253 -20.34 -21.62 -2.50
N GLU A 254 -21.56 -21.96 -2.92
CA GLU A 254 -21.85 -22.22 -4.33
C GLU A 254 -21.71 -20.96 -5.19
N LYS A 255 -22.14 -19.80 -4.67
CA LYS A 255 -21.98 -18.51 -5.38
C LYS A 255 -20.51 -18.13 -5.54
N LEU A 256 -19.71 -18.27 -4.48
CA LEU A 256 -18.27 -17.97 -4.54
C LEU A 256 -17.52 -18.97 -5.43
N THR A 257 -17.90 -20.24 -5.44
CA THR A 257 -17.35 -21.26 -6.33
C THR A 257 -17.63 -20.90 -7.80
N ALA A 258 -18.86 -20.51 -8.11
CA ALA A 258 -19.24 -20.10 -9.46
C ALA A 258 -18.49 -18.84 -9.93
N LEU A 259 -18.21 -17.90 -9.01
CA LEU A 259 -17.38 -16.73 -9.30
C LEU A 259 -15.91 -17.12 -9.52
N ALA A 260 -15.35 -17.98 -8.68
CA ALA A 260 -13.96 -18.44 -8.78
C ALA A 260 -13.66 -19.20 -10.08
N ALA A 261 -14.68 -19.84 -10.67
CA ALA A 261 -14.57 -20.48 -11.98
C ALA A 261 -14.47 -19.48 -13.15
N ARG A 262 -14.71 -18.18 -12.92
CA ARG A 262 -14.77 -17.14 -13.96
C ARG A 262 -13.76 -16.02 -13.76
N ILE A 263 -13.54 -15.62 -12.52
CA ILE A 263 -12.65 -14.52 -12.14
C ILE A 263 -11.81 -14.94 -10.93
N PRO A 264 -10.62 -14.35 -10.72
CA PRO A 264 -9.87 -14.59 -9.49
C PRO A 264 -10.66 -14.13 -8.27
N VAL A 265 -10.91 -15.07 -7.36
CA VAL A 265 -11.53 -14.80 -6.06
C VAL A 265 -10.49 -15.08 -4.97
N VAL A 266 -10.06 -14.02 -4.30
CA VAL A 266 -9.05 -14.07 -3.24
C VAL A 266 -9.74 -14.11 -1.88
N LEU A 267 -9.42 -15.11 -1.06
CA LEU A 267 -9.90 -15.25 0.30
C LEU A 267 -8.91 -14.63 1.28
N ALA A 268 -9.32 -13.58 1.96
CA ALA A 268 -8.59 -12.90 3.03
C ALA A 268 -9.33 -13.02 4.37
N SER A 269 -8.64 -12.75 5.48
CA SER A 269 -9.29 -12.65 6.79
C SER A 269 -9.70 -11.21 7.09
N ARG A 270 -10.96 -10.98 7.49
CA ARG A 270 -11.43 -9.67 7.94
C ARG A 270 -10.85 -9.23 9.29
N THR A 271 -10.17 -10.11 10.01
CA THR A 271 -9.50 -9.78 11.28
C THR A 271 -8.35 -8.78 11.06
N GLY A 272 -7.74 -8.84 9.87
CA GLY A 272 -6.63 -7.99 9.46
C GLY A 272 -5.32 -8.23 10.20
N ALA A 273 -5.19 -9.38 10.88
CA ALA A 273 -3.95 -9.92 11.41
C ALA A 273 -4.02 -11.46 11.40
N GLY A 274 -2.88 -12.12 11.17
CA GLY A 274 -2.79 -13.55 10.96
C GLY A 274 -3.15 -13.98 9.53
N PRO A 275 -2.75 -15.21 9.13
CA PRO A 275 -2.96 -15.68 7.78
C PRO A 275 -4.33 -16.36 7.61
N VAL A 276 -4.77 -16.48 6.35
CA VAL A 276 -5.75 -17.51 5.98
C VAL A 276 -5.07 -18.88 6.05
N LEU A 277 -5.68 -19.83 6.77
CA LEU A 277 -5.14 -21.18 6.91
C LEU A 277 -5.47 -22.03 5.66
N ALA A 278 -4.94 -23.24 5.56
CA ALA A 278 -5.12 -24.09 4.37
C ALA A 278 -5.74 -25.47 4.64
N SER A 279 -5.64 -25.99 5.87
CA SER A 279 -5.91 -27.40 6.14
C SER A 279 -6.38 -27.68 7.58
N THR A 280 -6.98 -26.70 8.26
CA THR A 280 -7.37 -26.86 9.67
C THR A 280 -8.82 -27.31 9.81
N TYR A 281 -9.72 -26.70 9.04
CA TYR A 281 -11.16 -27.00 9.09
C TYR A 281 -11.64 -27.59 7.76
N ALA A 282 -12.66 -28.46 7.81
CA ALA A 282 -13.16 -29.22 6.66
C ALA A 282 -14.69 -29.22 6.54
N PHE A 283 -15.36 -28.15 7.00
CA PHE A 283 -16.80 -27.96 6.81
C PHE A 283 -17.10 -27.10 5.56
N PRO A 284 -18.31 -27.14 4.99
CA PRO A 284 -18.69 -26.27 3.87
C PRO A 284 -18.53 -24.78 4.20
N GLY A 285 -17.69 -24.07 3.45
CA GLY A 285 -17.35 -22.66 3.70
C GLY A 285 -16.15 -22.45 4.63
N SER A 286 -15.46 -23.52 5.02
CA SER A 286 -14.13 -23.42 5.65
C SER A 286 -13.06 -22.99 4.64
N GLU A 287 -11.91 -22.56 5.16
CA GLU A 287 -10.78 -22.11 4.37
C GLU A 287 -10.27 -23.19 3.41
N SER A 288 -10.24 -24.45 3.86
CA SER A 288 -9.76 -25.57 3.04
C SER A 288 -10.78 -25.96 1.96
N ASP A 289 -12.08 -25.87 2.26
CA ASP A 289 -13.17 -26.11 1.30
C ASP A 289 -13.14 -25.09 0.17
N LEU A 290 -13.06 -23.80 0.52
CA LEU A 290 -13.04 -22.72 -0.46
C LEU A 290 -11.78 -22.76 -1.34
N GLN A 291 -10.61 -23.07 -0.77
CA GLN A 291 -9.38 -23.21 -1.56
C GLN A 291 -9.45 -24.39 -2.53
N ARG A 292 -9.99 -25.54 -2.13
CA ARG A 292 -10.23 -26.67 -3.04
C ARG A 292 -11.22 -26.33 -4.17
N ARG A 293 -12.07 -25.34 -3.95
CA ARG A 293 -13.05 -24.82 -4.93
C ARG A 293 -12.49 -23.70 -5.80
N GLY A 294 -11.20 -23.40 -5.70
CA GLY A 294 -10.49 -22.47 -6.58
C GLY A 294 -10.31 -21.06 -6.02
N LEU A 295 -10.71 -20.78 -4.77
CA LEU A 295 -10.38 -19.50 -4.16
C LEU A 295 -8.89 -19.45 -3.80
N VAL A 296 -8.25 -18.30 -4.06
CA VAL A 296 -6.82 -18.08 -3.80
C VAL A 296 -6.65 -17.54 -2.38
N SER A 297 -5.80 -18.16 -1.55
CA SER A 297 -5.51 -17.64 -0.22
C SER A 297 -4.71 -16.33 -0.29
N ALA A 298 -5.14 -15.31 0.45
CA ALA A 298 -4.40 -14.05 0.59
C ALA A 298 -3.13 -14.17 1.46
N GLY A 299 -2.90 -15.33 2.07
CA GLY A 299 -1.79 -15.51 3.01
C GLY A 299 -1.91 -14.54 4.18
N PHE A 300 -0.86 -13.76 4.44
CA PHE A 300 -0.81 -12.76 5.51
C PHE A 300 -1.34 -11.38 5.10
N LEU A 301 -1.73 -11.16 3.83
CA LEU A 301 -2.31 -9.89 3.44
C LEU A 301 -3.69 -9.71 4.06
N ASP A 302 -3.92 -8.53 4.63
CA ASP A 302 -5.26 -8.10 4.96
C ASP A 302 -6.07 -7.82 3.67
N PRO A 303 -7.41 -7.68 3.78
CA PRO A 303 -8.26 -7.58 2.59
C PRO A 303 -7.99 -6.35 1.71
N TYR A 304 -7.52 -5.23 2.29
CA TYR A 304 -7.21 -4.04 1.50
C TYR A 304 -5.94 -4.27 0.69
N LYS A 305 -4.89 -4.79 1.31
CA LYS A 305 -3.64 -5.14 0.59
C LYS A 305 -3.85 -6.23 -0.44
N ALA A 306 -4.67 -7.24 -0.12
CA ALA A 306 -5.05 -8.26 -1.09
C ALA A 306 -5.74 -7.65 -2.31
N ARG A 307 -6.62 -6.65 -2.12
CA ARG A 307 -7.28 -5.94 -3.22
C ARG A 307 -6.29 -5.14 -4.06
N ILE A 308 -5.35 -4.43 -3.43
CA ILE A 308 -4.31 -3.68 -4.16
C ILE A 308 -3.43 -4.61 -4.99
N LEU A 309 -2.99 -5.76 -4.42
CA LEU A 309 -2.20 -6.73 -5.16
C LEU A 309 -2.99 -7.29 -6.34
N LEU A 310 -4.21 -7.78 -6.11
CA LEU A 310 -5.06 -8.32 -7.18
C LEU A 310 -5.33 -7.29 -8.29
N HIS A 311 -5.64 -6.04 -7.92
CA HIS A 311 -5.79 -4.95 -8.88
C HIS A 311 -4.53 -4.77 -9.72
N THR A 312 -3.36 -4.68 -9.07
CA THR A 312 -2.08 -4.45 -9.77
C THR A 312 -1.76 -5.58 -10.75
N LEU A 313 -1.97 -6.84 -10.33
CA LEU A 313 -1.74 -8.01 -11.17
C LEU A 313 -2.68 -8.03 -12.39
N LEU A 314 -3.97 -7.77 -12.19
CA LEU A 314 -4.97 -7.72 -13.27
C LEU A 314 -4.78 -6.53 -14.21
N ALA A 315 -4.31 -5.39 -13.68
CA ALA A 315 -3.96 -4.21 -14.46
C ALA A 315 -2.74 -4.47 -15.34
N ALA A 316 -1.85 -5.37 -14.89
CA ALA A 316 -0.69 -5.85 -15.62
C ALA A 316 -0.94 -7.08 -16.51
N GLY A 317 -2.21 -7.52 -16.63
CA GLY A 317 -2.58 -8.65 -17.48
C GLY A 317 -2.08 -10.01 -16.98
N ALA A 318 -1.88 -10.18 -15.67
CA ALA A 318 -1.45 -11.44 -15.09
C ALA A 318 -2.49 -12.55 -15.28
N GLU A 319 -2.02 -13.71 -15.75
CA GLU A 319 -2.81 -14.94 -15.84
C GLU A 319 -3.06 -15.57 -14.45
N PRO A 320 -4.07 -16.45 -14.30
CA PRO A 320 -4.45 -17.04 -13.02
C PRO A 320 -3.29 -17.70 -12.25
N GLU A 321 -2.37 -18.37 -12.94
CA GLU A 321 -1.21 -19.03 -12.32
C GLU A 321 -0.24 -18.00 -11.71
N ILE A 322 -0.03 -16.87 -12.39
CA ILE A 322 0.80 -15.76 -11.92
C ILE A 322 0.15 -15.12 -10.69
N ILE A 323 -1.18 -14.95 -10.72
CA ILE A 323 -1.94 -14.44 -9.58
C ILE A 323 -1.78 -15.37 -8.37
N ALA A 324 -1.99 -16.68 -8.56
CA ALA A 324 -1.83 -17.66 -7.49
C ALA A 324 -0.39 -17.68 -6.93
N ALA A 325 0.63 -17.56 -7.79
CA ALA A 325 2.03 -17.50 -7.36
C ALA A 325 2.33 -16.24 -6.55
N ALA A 326 1.84 -15.07 -6.97
CA ALA A 326 2.01 -13.80 -6.24
C ALA A 326 1.44 -13.88 -4.82
N PHE A 327 0.21 -14.37 -4.69
CA PHE A 327 -0.44 -14.55 -3.40
C PHE A 327 0.22 -15.63 -2.55
N GLY A 328 0.73 -16.69 -3.17
CA GLY A 328 1.54 -17.71 -2.51
C GLY A 328 2.78 -17.13 -1.82
N ALA A 329 3.48 -16.20 -2.49
CA ALA A 329 4.64 -15.50 -1.93
C ALA A 329 4.28 -14.54 -0.77
N CYS A 330 3.03 -14.05 -0.72
CA CYS A 330 2.51 -13.29 0.43
C CYS A 330 2.07 -14.16 1.62
N GLY A 331 1.99 -15.48 1.44
CA GLY A 331 1.52 -16.43 2.45
C GLY A 331 2.65 -17.25 3.07
N THR A 332 2.38 -18.54 3.24
CA THR A 332 3.35 -19.55 3.70
C THR A 332 4.11 -20.21 2.55
N GLY A 333 3.90 -19.74 1.31
CA GLY A 333 4.59 -20.24 0.14
C GLY A 333 6.02 -19.74 0.06
N ASP A 334 6.80 -20.36 -0.83
CA ASP A 334 8.18 -19.96 -1.10
C ASP A 334 8.21 -18.63 -1.87
N PRO A 335 8.76 -17.55 -1.28
CA PRO A 335 8.84 -16.25 -1.94
C PRO A 335 9.78 -16.25 -3.16
N ALA A 336 10.67 -17.24 -3.30
CA ALA A 336 11.52 -17.39 -4.48
C ALA A 336 10.71 -17.72 -5.75
N ARG A 337 9.43 -18.12 -5.61
CA ARG A 337 8.52 -18.33 -6.75
C ARG A 337 8.07 -17.04 -7.44
N TRP A 338 8.37 -15.89 -6.85
CA TRP A 338 8.15 -14.58 -7.46
C TRP A 338 9.47 -13.88 -7.75
N PRO A 339 9.82 -13.77 -9.04
CA PRO A 339 9.86 -12.47 -9.68
C PRO A 339 8.68 -12.31 -10.64
N TRP A 340 8.28 -11.06 -10.93
CA TRP A 340 7.33 -10.80 -12.02
C TRP A 340 7.86 -11.46 -13.31
N PRO A 341 7.05 -12.26 -14.03
CA PRO A 341 7.53 -12.97 -15.21
C PRO A 341 8.09 -12.02 -16.27
N ALA A 342 9.22 -12.37 -16.88
CA ALA A 342 9.73 -11.63 -18.02
C ALA A 342 8.72 -11.71 -19.17
N LEU A 343 8.27 -10.56 -19.68
CA LEU A 343 7.46 -10.46 -20.90
C LEU A 343 8.23 -11.14 -22.04
N SER A 344 7.93 -12.40 -22.34
CA SER A 344 8.51 -13.13 -23.46
C SER A 344 7.43 -13.37 -24.51
N GLN A 345 7.55 -12.61 -25.60
CA GLN A 345 7.00 -12.80 -26.94
C GLN A 345 5.55 -13.30 -27.01
N GLN A 346 4.63 -12.36 -27.26
CA GLN A 346 3.36 -12.68 -27.90
C GLN A 346 3.63 -13.58 -29.11
N PRO A 347 2.87 -14.68 -29.32
CA PRO A 347 2.99 -15.44 -30.55
C PRO A 347 2.74 -14.48 -31.71
N GLU A 348 3.65 -14.44 -32.68
CA GLU A 348 3.40 -13.77 -33.96
C GLU A 348 2.01 -14.21 -34.45
N MET A 349 1.11 -13.25 -34.61
CA MET A 349 -0.11 -13.50 -35.38
C MET A 349 0.35 -13.93 -36.77
N GLN A 350 0.28 -15.22 -37.05
CA GLN A 350 0.37 -15.75 -38.39
C GLN A 350 -0.78 -15.15 -39.19
N HIS A 351 -0.50 -14.07 -39.91
CA HIS A 351 -1.29 -13.68 -41.06
C HIS A 351 -1.05 -14.72 -42.15
N ALA A 352 -2.02 -15.63 -42.31
CA ALA A 352 -2.31 -16.30 -43.57
C ALA A 352 -3.44 -15.56 -44.28
#